data_AF-A0AAX6EW11-F1
#
_entry.id   AF-A0AAX6EW11-F1
#
_cell.length_a   1.000
_cell.length_b   1.000
_cell.length_c   1.000
_cell.angle_alpha   90.00
_cell.angle_beta   90.00
_cell.angle_gamma   90.00
#
_symmetry.space_group_name_H-M   'P 1'
#
loop_
_entity.id
_entity.type
_entity.pdbx_description
1 polymer ?
#
loop_
_entity_poly.entity_id
_entity_poly.type
_entity_poly.pdbx_seq_one_letter_code
_entity_poly.pdbx_strand_id
1 'polypeptide(L)'
;MSSSSLLLFSPTTKVLHHHHLLLSKPILSRPNRKLLLLPPPMQASKNNSGRGGGGGGGKKDSADPPDRIISAACYLYPFLDGVQYGRYVLAQLPALQAPLAPLLPLVRLFKSFPFSSFLLFLALYFAVVRNPSGFSRYVRFNAMQAIVLDVLLIFPGLIERSFSPPGGVGLDLVMSMDSTVFLFLWVSLVYGSVTCLLGDVPRLPIVADAADRQVM
;
A
#
# COMPACT_ATOMS: atom_id res chain seq x y z
N MET A 1 -27.50 9.86 24.29
CA MET A 1 -27.56 9.51 22.85
C MET A 1 -26.14 9.30 22.34
N SER A 2 -25.60 8.08 22.38
CA SER A 2 -24.43 7.66 21.59
C SER A 2 -24.17 6.18 21.86
N SER A 3 -24.70 5.29 21.00
CA SER A 3 -24.42 3.85 21.09
C SER A 3 -24.13 3.21 19.72
N SER A 4 -23.90 4.02 18.68
CA SER A 4 -23.82 3.51 17.30
C SER A 4 -22.38 3.34 16.75
N SER A 5 -21.34 3.56 17.57
CA SER A 5 -19.94 3.49 17.09
C SER A 5 -19.25 2.13 17.30
N LEU A 6 -19.89 1.17 17.98
CA LEU A 6 -19.24 -0.09 18.37
C LEU A 6 -19.51 -1.30 17.45
N LEU A 7 -20.31 -1.12 16.38
CA LEU A 7 -20.68 -2.24 15.51
C LEU A 7 -19.69 -2.53 14.36
N LEU A 8 -18.62 -1.75 14.23
CA LEU A 8 -17.61 -1.94 13.17
C LEU A 8 -16.54 -3.01 13.49
N PHE A 9 -16.58 -3.61 14.69
CA PHE A 9 -15.52 -4.50 15.21
C PHE A 9 -16.02 -5.85 15.74
N SER A 10 -17.12 -6.38 15.20
CA SER A 10 -17.60 -7.72 15.59
C SER A 10 -17.10 -8.81 14.63
N PRO A 11 -16.56 -9.94 15.11
CA PRO A 11 -16.04 -11.00 14.26
C PRO A 11 -17.17 -11.94 13.80
N THR A 12 -17.38 -12.05 12.49
CA THR A 12 -18.28 -13.06 11.91
C THR A 12 -17.46 -14.22 11.36
N THR A 13 -17.46 -15.34 12.06
CA THR A 13 -16.91 -16.62 11.59
C THR A 13 -17.80 -17.20 10.50
N LYS A 14 -17.24 -17.47 9.32
CA LYS A 14 -17.81 -18.43 8.36
C LYS A 14 -16.81 -19.53 8.05
N VAL A 15 -17.15 -20.72 8.52
CA VAL A 15 -16.55 -22.01 8.17
C VAL A 15 -17.00 -22.35 6.75
N LEU A 16 -16.09 -22.78 5.87
CA LEU A 16 -16.46 -23.41 4.60
C LEU A 16 -15.55 -24.62 4.28
N HIS A 17 -16.23 -25.68 3.84
CA HIS A 17 -15.77 -27.05 3.66
C HIS A 17 -14.69 -27.26 2.58
N HIS A 18 -13.82 -28.23 2.86
CA HIS A 18 -12.96 -28.94 1.90
C HIS A 18 -13.75 -29.69 0.84
N HIS A 19 -13.32 -29.63 -0.43
CA HIS A 19 -13.43 -30.76 -1.35
C HIS A 19 -12.18 -30.91 -2.24
N HIS A 20 -11.78 -32.16 -2.33
CA HIS A 20 -10.57 -32.74 -2.90
C HIS A 20 -10.78 -32.96 -4.41
N LEU A 21 -9.86 -32.50 -5.27
CA LEU A 21 -9.79 -32.97 -6.67
C LEU A 21 -8.34 -33.22 -7.07
N LEU A 22 -7.98 -34.50 -7.01
CA LEU A 22 -6.82 -35.10 -7.64
C LEU A 22 -7.14 -35.29 -9.13
N LEU A 23 -6.26 -34.83 -10.04
CA LEU A 23 -6.05 -35.54 -11.31
C LEU A 23 -4.71 -35.19 -11.97
N SER A 24 -3.76 -36.11 -11.75
CA SER A 24 -2.83 -36.72 -12.71
C SER A 24 -2.34 -35.94 -13.94
N LYS A 25 -1.03 -35.70 -13.97
CA LYS A 25 -0.21 -35.37 -15.16
C LYS A 25 0.12 -36.65 -15.96
N PRO A 26 0.37 -36.53 -17.27
CA PRO A 26 1.64 -37.05 -17.82
C PRO A 26 2.30 -36.01 -18.76
N ILE A 27 3.55 -35.60 -18.50
CA ILE A 27 4.79 -36.13 -19.10
C ILE A 27 4.71 -36.23 -20.63
N LEU A 28 5.21 -35.19 -21.31
CA LEU A 28 5.66 -35.30 -22.69
C LEU A 28 7.13 -34.88 -22.77
N SER A 29 7.96 -35.88 -23.06
CA SER A 29 9.38 -35.77 -23.35
C SER A 29 9.59 -34.97 -24.64
N ARG A 30 10.52 -34.00 -24.63
CA ARG A 30 11.02 -33.35 -25.86
C ARG A 30 12.55 -33.44 -25.91
N PRO A 31 13.13 -33.74 -27.08
CA PRO A 31 14.53 -34.09 -27.21
C PRO A 31 15.45 -32.86 -27.19
N ASN A 32 16.61 -33.05 -26.58
CA ASN A 32 17.75 -32.14 -26.56
C ASN A 32 18.25 -31.88 -27.99
N ARG A 33 18.16 -30.64 -28.47
CA ARG A 33 19.02 -30.12 -29.54
C ARG A 33 19.97 -29.11 -28.93
N LYS A 34 21.19 -29.56 -28.63
CA LYS A 34 22.35 -28.67 -28.53
C LYS A 34 22.61 -28.12 -29.93
N LEU A 35 22.33 -26.84 -30.15
CA LEU A 35 22.79 -26.12 -31.33
C LEU A 35 23.72 -25.01 -30.86
N LEU A 36 25.02 -25.24 -31.04
CA LEU A 36 26.08 -24.24 -30.95
C LEU A 36 25.78 -23.12 -31.95
N LEU A 37 25.50 -21.92 -31.46
CA LEU A 37 25.55 -20.70 -32.24
C LEU A 37 26.34 -19.64 -31.48
N LEU A 38 27.31 -19.10 -32.20
CA LEU A 38 28.30 -18.12 -31.80
C LEU A 38 27.65 -16.84 -31.24
N PRO A 39 28.28 -16.12 -30.29
CA PRO A 39 27.79 -14.81 -29.87
C PRO A 39 27.92 -13.79 -31.01
N PRO A 40 26.92 -12.92 -31.24
CA PRO A 40 27.05 -11.80 -32.17
C PRO A 40 28.01 -10.74 -31.62
N PRO A 41 28.69 -9.97 -32.47
CA PRO A 41 29.60 -8.92 -32.02
C PRO A 41 28.83 -7.78 -31.35
N MET A 42 29.42 -7.24 -30.28
CA MET A 42 28.95 -6.08 -29.54
C MET A 42 28.77 -4.87 -30.47
N GLN A 43 27.55 -4.36 -30.60
CA GLN A 43 27.29 -3.06 -31.20
C GLN A 43 27.47 -1.99 -30.12
N ALA A 44 28.44 -1.10 -30.35
CA ALA A 44 28.71 0.06 -29.52
C ALA A 44 27.49 1.00 -29.50
N SER A 45 26.88 1.13 -28.31
CA SER A 45 25.83 2.12 -28.06
C SER A 45 26.42 3.52 -28.14
N LYS A 46 26.12 4.25 -29.22
CA LYS A 46 26.44 5.67 -29.35
C LYS A 46 25.61 6.45 -28.33
N ASN A 47 26.31 6.95 -27.33
CA ASN A 47 25.85 7.86 -26.30
C ASN A 47 25.26 9.13 -26.94
N ASN A 48 23.92 9.22 -27.01
CA ASN A 48 23.25 10.45 -27.44
C ASN A 48 23.08 11.35 -26.21
N SER A 49 24.16 12.05 -25.86
CA SER A 49 24.11 13.18 -24.94
C SER A 49 23.30 14.30 -25.58
N GLY A 50 22.00 14.31 -25.31
CA GLY A 50 21.12 15.43 -25.61
C GLY A 50 21.56 16.65 -24.81
N ARG A 51 22.29 17.55 -25.49
CA ARG A 51 22.47 18.94 -25.07
C ARG A 51 21.16 19.70 -25.33
N GLY A 52 20.42 20.00 -24.28
CA GLY A 52 19.75 21.28 -24.09
C GLY A 52 20.26 21.79 -22.73
N GLY A 53 21.08 22.84 -22.64
CA GLY A 53 20.66 24.24 -22.76
C GLY A 53 19.65 24.54 -21.64
N GLY A 54 19.93 25.28 -20.57
CA GLY A 54 21.02 26.15 -20.16
C GLY A 54 20.45 27.06 -19.07
N GLY A 55 21.20 27.26 -17.97
CA GLY A 55 21.12 28.45 -17.11
C GLY A 55 19.89 28.66 -16.19
N GLY A 56 20.16 28.73 -14.88
CA GLY A 56 19.56 29.77 -14.04
C GLY A 56 18.64 29.35 -12.90
N GLY A 57 19.17 29.42 -11.68
CA GLY A 57 18.39 29.66 -10.45
C GLY A 57 17.93 28.41 -9.73
N GLY A 58 18.44 28.20 -8.51
CA GLY A 58 17.96 27.17 -7.59
C GLY A 58 16.49 27.39 -7.23
N LYS A 59 15.60 26.80 -8.04
CA LYS A 59 14.21 26.55 -7.67
C LYS A 59 14.25 25.19 -6.96
N LYS A 60 13.89 25.11 -5.68
CA LYS A 60 13.52 23.82 -5.10
C LYS A 60 12.51 23.20 -6.06
N ASP A 61 12.79 22.02 -6.60
CA ASP A 61 11.89 21.21 -7.43
C ASP A 61 10.65 20.81 -6.61
N SER A 62 9.84 21.80 -6.26
CA SER A 62 8.68 21.66 -5.40
C SER A 62 7.57 21.13 -6.31
N ALA A 63 6.99 19.98 -5.96
CA ALA A 63 5.90 19.40 -6.74
C ALA A 63 4.76 20.41 -6.97
N ASP A 64 4.07 20.30 -8.11
CA ASP A 64 2.95 21.17 -8.41
C ASP A 64 1.85 21.03 -7.32
N PRO A 65 1.14 22.11 -6.93
CA PRO A 65 0.09 22.05 -5.92
C PRO A 65 -0.96 20.92 -6.08
N PRO A 66 -1.52 20.65 -7.28
CA PRO A 66 -2.44 19.52 -7.44
C PRO A 66 -1.76 18.17 -7.19
N ASP A 67 -0.53 17.98 -7.66
CA ASP A 67 0.24 16.75 -7.47
C ASP A 67 0.52 16.47 -5.99
N ARG A 68 0.75 17.53 -5.21
CA ARG A 68 0.93 17.47 -3.76
C ARG A 68 -0.31 16.95 -3.05
N ILE A 69 -1.49 17.49 -3.41
CA ILE A 69 -2.77 17.08 -2.81
C ILE A 69 -3.11 15.63 -3.19
N ILE A 70 -2.96 15.27 -4.47
CA ILE A 70 -3.23 13.91 -4.95
C ILE A 70 -2.31 12.91 -4.26
N SER A 71 -1.02 13.23 -4.17
CA SER A 71 -0.03 12.37 -3.48
C SER A 71 -0.32 12.24 -1.98
N ALA A 72 -0.70 13.34 -1.32
CA ALA A 72 -1.08 13.32 0.08
C ALA A 72 -2.32 12.45 0.32
N ALA A 73 -3.28 12.49 -0.60
CA ALA A 73 -4.49 11.67 -0.55
C ALA A 73 -4.21 10.18 -0.77
N CYS A 74 -3.17 9.80 -1.53
CA CYS A 74 -2.80 8.38 -1.69
C CYS A 74 -2.53 7.69 -0.36
N TYR A 75 -1.97 8.38 0.63
CA TYR A 75 -1.70 7.80 1.95
C TYR A 75 -2.95 7.53 2.80
N LEU A 76 -4.11 8.10 2.44
CA LEU A 76 -5.38 7.72 3.04
C LEU A 76 -5.72 6.26 2.71
N TYR A 77 -5.35 5.76 1.53
CA TYR A 77 -5.70 4.41 1.10
C TYR A 77 -5.27 3.31 2.10
N PRO A 78 -3.96 3.11 2.36
CA PRO A 78 -3.51 2.05 3.29
C PRO A 78 -4.00 2.30 4.71
N PHE A 79 -4.21 3.56 5.11
CA PHE A 79 -4.77 3.89 6.41
C PHE A 79 -6.23 3.43 6.54
N LEU A 80 -7.06 3.68 5.53
CA LEU A 80 -8.47 3.27 5.52
C LEU A 80 -8.61 1.74 5.52
N ASP A 81 -7.72 1.03 4.83
CA ASP A 81 -7.73 -0.43 4.83
C ASP A 81 -7.40 -0.98 6.23
N GLY A 82 -6.29 -0.51 6.80
CA GLY A 82 -5.77 -0.95 8.09
C GLY A 82 -6.35 -0.26 9.33
N VAL A 83 -7.35 0.62 9.20
CA VAL A 83 -7.95 1.32 10.37
C VAL A 83 -8.47 0.35 11.43
N GLN A 84 -8.80 -0.88 11.03
CA GLN A 84 -9.31 -1.92 11.92
C GLN A 84 -8.30 -2.39 12.98
N TYR A 85 -6.99 -2.24 12.73
CA TYR A 85 -5.93 -2.56 13.67
C TYR A 85 -5.92 -1.58 14.86
N GLY A 86 -6.63 -0.45 14.75
CA GLY A 86 -6.73 0.55 15.81
C GLY A 86 -7.57 0.17 17.01
N ARG A 87 -8.27 -0.98 17.00
CA ARG A 87 -9.31 -1.30 18.00
C ARG A 87 -8.81 -1.19 19.45
N TYR A 88 -7.59 -1.66 19.73
CA TYR A 88 -7.05 -1.69 21.08
C TYR A 88 -6.45 -0.35 21.49
N VAL A 89 -5.61 0.24 20.64
CA VAL A 89 -4.97 1.53 20.94
C VAL A 89 -6.00 2.66 21.04
N LEU A 90 -7.07 2.66 20.24
CA LEU A 90 -8.13 3.67 20.35
C LEU A 90 -9.00 3.50 21.60
N ALA A 91 -9.11 2.28 22.13
CA ALA A 91 -9.76 2.04 23.43
C ALA A 91 -8.87 2.49 24.60
N GLN A 92 -7.56 2.28 24.50
CA GLN A 92 -6.59 2.68 25.51
C GLN A 92 -6.29 4.19 25.49
N LEU A 93 -6.28 4.81 24.31
CA LEU A 93 -5.98 6.22 24.08
C LEU A 93 -7.12 6.91 23.31
N PRO A 94 -8.26 7.21 23.97
CA PRO A 94 -9.41 7.84 23.32
C PRO A 94 -9.10 9.20 22.65
N ALA A 95 -8.05 9.90 23.09
CA ALA A 95 -7.60 11.15 22.48
C ALA A 95 -7.27 11.00 20.98
N LEU A 96 -6.82 9.82 20.54
CA LEU A 96 -6.55 9.54 19.12
C LEU A 96 -7.82 9.44 18.26
N GLN A 97 -9.00 9.32 18.89
CA GLN A 97 -10.28 9.29 18.16
C GLN A 97 -10.69 10.68 17.64
N ALA A 98 -10.27 11.76 18.30
CA ALA A 98 -10.60 13.13 17.89
C ALA A 98 -10.09 13.47 16.46
N PRO A 99 -8.80 13.27 16.12
CA PRO A 99 -8.31 13.50 14.75
C PRO A 99 -8.88 12.50 13.73
N LEU A 100 -9.39 11.35 14.18
CA LEU A 100 -10.09 10.39 13.32
C LEU A 100 -11.49 10.82 12.93
N ALA A 101 -12.16 11.62 13.77
CA ALA A 101 -13.54 12.09 13.58
C ALA A 101 -13.87 12.50 12.12
N PRO A 102 -13.10 13.37 11.46
CA PRO A 102 -13.36 13.77 10.08
C PRO A 102 -13.20 12.64 9.04
N LEU A 103 -12.45 11.58 9.34
CA LEU A 103 -12.22 10.45 8.45
C LEU A 103 -13.32 9.37 8.55
N LEU A 104 -14.15 9.37 9.60
CA LEU A 104 -15.19 8.35 9.79
C LEU A 104 -16.14 8.16 8.60
N PRO A 105 -16.64 9.21 7.93
CA PRO A 105 -17.49 9.03 6.74
C PRO A 105 -16.79 8.25 5.64
N LEU A 106 -15.49 8.52 5.44
CA LEU A 106 -14.68 7.85 4.44
C LEU A 106 -14.39 6.39 4.83
N VAL A 107 -14.11 6.13 6.12
CA VAL A 107 -13.97 4.76 6.65
C VAL A 107 -15.24 3.95 6.43
N ARG A 108 -16.41 4.54 6.71
CA ARG A 108 -17.71 3.86 6.52
C ARG A 108 -17.98 3.53 5.06
N LEU A 109 -17.70 4.48 4.15
CA LEU A 109 -17.80 4.26 2.71
C LEU A 109 -16.82 3.20 2.22
N PHE A 110 -15.60 3.21 2.75
CA PHE A 110 -14.61 2.20 2.41
C PHE A 110 -15.05 0.82 2.89
N LYS A 111 -15.60 0.68 4.11
CA LYS A 111 -16.02 -0.62 4.66
C LYS A 111 -17.42 -1.07 4.22
N SER A 112 -18.16 -0.29 3.43
CA SER A 112 -19.54 -0.65 3.02
C SER A 112 -19.61 -1.76 1.99
N PHE A 113 -18.49 -2.11 1.35
CA PHE A 113 -18.43 -3.17 0.33
C PHE A 113 -17.25 -4.11 0.61
N PRO A 114 -17.43 -5.45 0.44
CA PRO A 114 -16.43 -6.45 0.84
C PRO A 114 -15.14 -6.47 -0.02
N PHE A 115 -15.11 -5.76 -1.15
CA PHE A 115 -13.98 -5.72 -2.08
C PHE A 115 -13.40 -4.31 -2.28
N SER A 116 -13.75 -3.35 -1.42
CA SER A 116 -13.32 -1.95 -1.55
C SER A 116 -11.80 -1.79 -1.58
N SER A 117 -11.07 -2.50 -0.72
CA SER A 117 -9.60 -2.47 -0.68
C SER A 117 -9.02 -2.96 -2.00
N PHE A 118 -9.46 -4.11 -2.47
CA PHE A 118 -9.00 -4.67 -3.74
C PHE A 118 -9.33 -3.76 -4.94
N LEU A 119 -10.53 -3.19 -4.99
CA LEU A 119 -10.92 -2.26 -6.05
C LEU A 119 -10.14 -0.96 -5.99
N LEU A 120 -9.85 -0.43 -4.80
CA LEU A 120 -9.08 0.80 -4.65
C LEU A 120 -7.59 0.57 -4.94
N PHE A 121 -7.02 -0.58 -4.56
CA PHE A 121 -5.72 -1.04 -5.05
C PHE A 121 -5.66 -1.02 -6.58
N LEU A 122 -6.64 -1.67 -7.23
CA LEU A 122 -6.70 -1.81 -8.67
C LEU A 122 -6.82 -0.44 -9.35
N ALA A 123 -7.73 0.40 -8.84
CA ALA A 123 -7.95 1.75 -9.33
C ALA A 123 -6.68 2.60 -9.17
N LEU A 124 -6.05 2.61 -8.00
CA LEU A 124 -4.84 3.40 -7.75
C LEU A 124 -3.67 2.93 -8.64
N TYR A 125 -3.50 1.62 -8.79
CA TYR A 125 -2.43 1.07 -9.63
C TYR A 125 -2.65 1.36 -11.13
N PHE A 126 -3.82 1.03 -11.68
CA PHE A 126 -4.07 1.19 -13.12
C PHE A 126 -4.33 2.65 -13.52
N ALA A 127 -5.12 3.39 -12.74
CA ALA A 127 -5.49 4.76 -13.10
C ALA A 127 -4.37 5.76 -12.81
N VAL A 128 -3.56 5.55 -11.77
CA VAL A 128 -2.49 6.48 -11.37
C VAL A 128 -1.12 5.95 -11.76
N VAL A 129 -0.66 4.85 -11.14
CA VAL A 129 0.73 4.36 -11.31
C VAL A 129 1.05 4.05 -12.77
N ARG A 130 0.14 3.36 -13.47
CA ARG A 130 0.32 2.97 -14.88
C ARG A 130 -0.04 4.05 -15.90
N ASN A 131 -0.38 5.25 -15.47
CA ASN A 131 -0.79 6.35 -16.34
C ASN A 131 0.25 7.51 -16.36
N PRO A 132 1.38 7.34 -17.07
CA PRO A 132 2.45 8.34 -17.11
C PRO A 132 2.08 9.64 -17.84
N SER A 133 1.07 9.62 -18.71
CA SER A 133 0.59 10.80 -19.43
C SER A 133 -0.37 11.64 -18.59
N GLY A 134 -1.12 11.03 -17.67
CA GLY A 134 -2.06 11.72 -16.80
C GLY A 134 -1.47 12.18 -15.46
N PHE A 135 -0.45 11.49 -14.94
CA PHE A 135 0.13 11.78 -13.62
C PHE A 135 1.66 11.90 -13.67
N SER A 136 2.18 12.90 -12.96
CA SER A 136 3.62 13.11 -12.86
C SER A 136 4.34 11.93 -12.19
N ARG A 137 5.66 11.86 -12.35
CA ARG A 137 6.47 10.84 -11.67
C ARG A 137 6.31 10.94 -10.14
N TYR A 138 6.19 12.16 -9.62
CA TYR A 138 6.00 12.43 -8.20
C TYR A 138 4.73 11.75 -7.65
N VAL A 139 3.59 11.94 -8.32
CA VAL A 139 2.32 11.32 -7.91
C VAL A 139 2.39 9.81 -7.98
N ARG A 140 2.95 9.28 -9.08
CA ARG A 140 3.09 7.82 -9.28
C ARG A 140 3.98 7.18 -8.24
N PHE A 141 5.05 7.85 -7.82
CA PHE A 141 5.92 7.39 -6.74
C PHE A 141 5.20 7.29 -5.40
N ASN A 142 4.51 8.35 -4.98
CA ASN A 142 3.73 8.36 -3.74
C ASN A 142 2.59 7.33 -3.76
N ALA A 143 1.89 7.21 -4.90
CA ALA A 143 0.86 6.19 -5.10
C ALA A 143 1.43 4.77 -4.98
N MET A 144 2.60 4.50 -5.57
CA MET A 144 3.26 3.19 -5.47
C MET A 144 3.67 2.88 -4.03
N GLN A 145 4.16 3.87 -3.27
CA GLN A 145 4.45 3.68 -1.84
C GLN A 145 3.18 3.32 -1.04
N ALA A 146 2.07 4.02 -1.28
CA ALA A 146 0.80 3.72 -0.62
C ALA A 146 0.29 2.29 -0.96
N ILE A 147 0.45 1.87 -2.21
CA ILE A 147 0.10 0.52 -2.68
C ILE A 147 0.97 -0.54 -2.00
N VAL A 148 2.29 -0.33 -1.93
CA VAL A 148 3.20 -1.28 -1.27
C VAL A 148 2.85 -1.39 0.21
N LEU A 149 2.56 -0.27 0.88
CA LEU A 149 2.14 -0.27 2.27
C LEU A 149 0.86 -1.08 2.50
N ASP A 150 -0.13 -0.95 1.61
CA ASP A 150 -1.36 -1.75 1.64
C ASP A 150 -1.11 -3.25 1.42
N VAL A 151 -0.25 -3.61 0.47
CA VAL A 151 0.16 -5.02 0.27
C VAL A 151 0.85 -5.59 1.51
N LEU A 152 1.65 -4.78 2.23
CA LEU A 152 2.26 -5.21 3.49
C LEU A 152 1.23 -5.48 4.59
N LEU A 153 0.03 -4.90 4.53
CA LEU A 153 -1.06 -5.19 5.49
C LEU A 153 -1.69 -6.57 5.31
N ILE A 154 -1.38 -7.27 4.21
CA ILE A 154 -1.78 -8.68 4.04
C ILE A 154 -1.16 -9.53 5.15
N PHE A 155 0.08 -9.26 5.56
CA PHE A 155 0.79 -10.07 6.56
C PHE A 155 0.13 -10.06 7.95
N PRO A 156 -0.11 -8.90 8.61
CA PRO A 156 -0.81 -8.89 9.90
C PRO A 156 -2.22 -9.48 9.76
N GLY A 157 -2.92 -9.23 8.64
CA GLY A 157 -4.24 -9.80 8.40
C GLY A 157 -4.25 -11.33 8.25
N LEU A 158 -3.16 -11.94 7.76
CA LEU A 158 -3.02 -13.40 7.75
C LEU A 158 -2.76 -13.94 9.17
N ILE A 159 -1.93 -13.25 9.95
CA ILE A 159 -1.64 -13.64 11.34
C ILE A 159 -2.92 -13.60 12.17
N GLU A 160 -3.70 -12.52 12.12
CA GLU A 160 -4.97 -12.41 12.86
C GLU A 160 -5.96 -13.54 12.53
N ARG A 161 -6.07 -13.91 11.25
CA ARG A 161 -6.98 -14.98 10.81
C ARG A 161 -6.51 -16.37 11.23
N SER A 162 -5.21 -16.58 11.30
CA SER A 162 -4.62 -17.86 11.71
C SER A 162 -4.44 -17.99 13.21
N PHE A 163 -4.35 -16.87 13.93
CA PHE A 163 -4.01 -16.82 15.35
C PHE A 163 -4.93 -15.82 16.09
N SER A 164 -6.00 -16.35 16.70
CA SER A 164 -6.97 -15.57 17.49
C SER A 164 -7.16 -16.22 18.87
N PRO A 165 -6.24 -15.96 19.82
CA PRO A 165 -6.30 -16.54 21.16
C PRO A 165 -7.44 -15.91 21.99
N PRO A 166 -8.16 -16.70 22.80
CA PRO A 166 -9.27 -16.21 23.60
C PRO A 166 -8.83 -15.37 24.83
N GLY A 167 -7.56 -15.40 25.22
CA GLY A 167 -7.04 -14.67 26.36
C GLY A 167 -5.57 -14.94 26.67
N GLY A 168 -5.06 -14.29 27.72
CA GLY A 168 -3.69 -14.44 28.22
C GLY A 168 -2.62 -13.83 27.30
N VAL A 169 -1.39 -14.32 27.42
CA VAL A 169 -0.20 -13.78 26.71
C VAL A 169 -0.38 -13.72 25.19
N GLY A 170 -1.11 -14.68 24.62
CA GLY A 170 -1.41 -14.68 23.18
C GLY A 170 -2.28 -13.48 22.77
N LEU A 171 -3.26 -13.12 23.60
CA LEU A 171 -4.13 -11.97 23.36
C LEU A 171 -3.33 -10.66 23.50
N ASP A 172 -2.47 -10.56 24.53
CA ASP A 172 -1.60 -9.39 24.72
C ASP A 172 -0.66 -9.18 23.53
N LEU A 173 -0.14 -10.27 22.96
CA LEU A 173 0.70 -10.22 21.75
C LEU A 173 -0.08 -9.67 20.55
N VAL A 174 -1.29 -10.17 20.29
CA VAL A 174 -2.16 -9.67 19.20
C VAL A 174 -2.52 -8.20 19.44
N MET A 175 -2.85 -7.82 20.68
CA MET A 175 -3.12 -6.42 21.04
C MET A 175 -1.93 -5.50 20.72
N SER A 176 -0.71 -5.94 21.07
CA SER A 176 0.51 -5.18 20.79
C SER A 176 0.81 -5.07 19.30
N MET A 177 0.60 -6.16 18.54
CA MET A 177 0.81 -6.19 17.09
C MET A 177 -0.16 -5.23 16.39
N ASP A 178 -1.46 -5.34 16.65
CA ASP A 178 -2.49 -4.52 16.02
C ASP A 178 -2.27 -3.04 16.33
N SER A 179 -1.97 -2.72 17.59
CA SER A 179 -1.64 -1.36 18.00
C SER A 179 -0.40 -0.83 17.27
N THR A 180 0.63 -1.66 17.10
CA THR A 180 1.85 -1.30 16.37
C THR A 180 1.56 -1.04 14.88
N VAL A 181 0.79 -1.91 14.23
CA VAL A 181 0.38 -1.74 12.84
C VAL A 181 -0.43 -0.45 12.67
N PHE A 182 -1.39 -0.20 13.55
CA PHE A 182 -2.18 1.03 13.50
C PHE A 182 -1.33 2.28 13.68
N LEU A 183 -0.43 2.31 14.67
CA LEU A 183 0.45 3.46 14.90
C LEU A 183 1.39 3.69 13.72
N PHE A 184 1.90 2.62 13.11
CA PHE A 184 2.71 2.73 11.89
C PHE A 184 1.93 3.32 10.72
N LEU A 185 0.68 2.89 10.51
CA LEU A 185 -0.20 3.46 9.48
C LEU A 185 -0.56 4.91 9.77
N TRP A 186 -0.82 5.24 11.04
CA TRP A 186 -1.10 6.60 11.48
C TRP A 186 0.08 7.54 11.18
N VAL A 187 1.29 7.12 11.57
CA VAL A 187 2.52 7.88 11.29
C VAL A 187 2.74 7.99 9.78
N SER A 188 2.54 6.90 9.03
CA SER A 188 2.69 6.92 7.57
C SER A 188 1.70 7.87 6.89
N LEU A 189 0.45 7.93 7.35
CA LEU A 189 -0.55 8.89 6.90
C LEU A 189 -0.10 10.32 7.17
N VAL A 190 0.21 10.64 8.44
CA VAL A 190 0.59 11.99 8.84
C VAL A 190 1.87 12.44 8.13
N TYR A 191 2.93 11.64 8.19
CA TYR A 191 4.21 11.95 7.56
C TYR A 191 4.10 12.03 6.04
N GLY A 192 3.48 11.04 5.39
CA GLY A 192 3.31 10.99 3.95
C GLY A 192 2.50 12.18 3.43
N SER A 193 1.34 12.43 4.04
CA SER A 193 0.48 13.55 3.65
C SER A 193 1.12 14.90 3.92
N VAL A 194 1.69 15.13 5.11
CA VAL A 194 2.30 16.43 5.45
C VAL A 194 3.51 16.71 4.56
N THR A 195 4.40 15.75 4.36
CA THR A 195 5.59 15.92 3.50
C THR A 195 5.17 16.23 2.06
N CYS A 196 4.16 15.52 1.55
CA CYS A 196 3.60 15.85 0.23
C CYS A 196 3.02 17.26 0.18
N LEU A 197 2.25 17.64 1.20
CA LEU A 197 1.67 18.97 1.32
C LEU A 197 2.72 20.05 1.53
N LEU A 198 3.97 19.74 1.90
CA LEU A 198 5.09 20.68 1.93
C LEU A 198 5.84 20.74 0.58
N GLY A 199 5.58 19.79 -0.32
CA GLY A 199 6.17 19.72 -1.66
C GLY A 199 7.41 18.85 -1.75
N ASP A 200 7.77 18.19 -0.64
CA ASP A 200 8.89 17.25 -0.57
C ASP A 200 8.38 15.82 -0.84
N VAL A 201 9.27 14.93 -1.28
CA VAL A 201 8.93 13.51 -1.51
C VAL A 201 9.07 12.74 -0.19
N PRO A 202 7.97 12.26 0.43
CA PRO A 202 8.09 11.35 1.56
C PRO A 202 8.76 10.06 1.11
N ARG A 203 9.77 9.62 1.85
CA ARG A 203 10.38 8.30 1.68
C ARG A 203 10.15 7.49 2.93
N LEU A 204 9.23 6.53 2.85
CA LEU A 204 8.97 5.59 3.93
C LEU A 204 10.03 4.47 3.88
N PRO A 205 10.67 4.13 5.01
CA PRO A 205 11.65 3.04 5.04
C PRO A 205 11.00 1.72 4.57
N ILE A 206 11.75 0.89 3.84
CA ILE A 206 11.31 -0.37 3.19
C ILE A 206 10.38 -0.16 1.98
N VAL A 207 9.48 0.81 2.04
CA VAL A 207 8.47 1.08 1.01
C VAL A 207 9.04 1.89 -0.17
N ALA A 208 9.92 2.87 0.12
CA ALA A 208 10.51 3.74 -0.90
C ALA A 208 11.35 2.96 -1.94
N ASP A 209 12.14 1.98 -1.49
CA ASP A 209 13.00 1.18 -2.37
C ASP A 209 12.20 0.25 -3.29
N ALA A 210 11.04 -0.23 -2.84
CA ALA A 210 10.12 -1.02 -3.65
C ALA A 210 9.45 -0.13 -4.71
N ALA A 211 9.00 1.06 -4.32
CA ALA A 211 8.38 2.02 -5.21
C ALA A 211 9.34 2.51 -6.31
N ASP A 212 10.59 2.81 -5.97
CA ASP A 212 11.60 3.27 -6.93
C ASP A 212 11.81 2.26 -8.08
N ARG A 213 11.79 0.95 -7.78
CA ARG A 213 11.95 -0.12 -8.78
C ARG A 213 10.77 -0.23 -9.76
N GLN A 214 9.60 0.27 -9.38
CA GLN A 214 8.38 0.17 -10.20
C GLN A 214 8.05 1.45 -10.96
N VAL A 215 8.61 2.59 -10.53
CA VAL A 215 8.33 3.92 -11.09
C VAL A 215 9.44 4.37 -12.06
N MET A 216 10.56 3.65 -12.10
CA MET A 216 11.57 3.72 -13.18
C MET A 216 11.02 3.20 -14.49
#